data_AF-A0A3C1UUF6-F1
#
_entry.id   AF-A0A3C1UUF6-F1
#
_cell.length_a   1.000
_cell.length_b   1.000
_cell.length_c   1.000
_cell.angle_alpha   90.00
_cell.angle_beta   90.00
_cell.angle_gamma   90.00
#
_symmetry.space_group_name_H-M   'P 1'
#
loop_
_entity.id
_entity.type
_entity.pdbx_description
1 polymer ?
#
loop_
_entity_poly.entity_id
_entity_poly.type
_entity_poly.pdbx_seq_one_letter_code
_entity_poly.pdbx_strand_id
1 'polypeptide(L)'
;MIAVNTQTLIFLQSLLMGAALGAVYDLFRIFRIAVPLPAGAIVAEDVIYFVFCGFMSFFLTMTVNFGQVRFFILLGELIGFLLYYLTIGALVMKGARQIIFGIRFFFRLVWKWMLRPVVLLFGWAGRKIKRILRKLGKSMKKAVQKHRKHLQIRRTILYNYFKNRVILSLQKRKKE
;
A
#
# COMPACT_ATOMS: atom_id res chain seq x y z
N MET A 1 49.17 23.78 -30.90
CA MET A 1 48.11 23.08 -31.66
C MET A 1 47.75 21.83 -30.90
N ILE A 2 46.53 21.72 -30.35
CA ILE A 2 46.09 20.45 -29.74
C ILE A 2 45.80 19.50 -30.89
N ALA A 3 46.45 18.34 -30.92
CA ALA A 3 46.25 17.35 -31.97
C ALA A 3 44.79 16.89 -32.00
N VAL A 4 44.24 16.72 -33.20
CA VAL A 4 42.84 16.29 -33.41
C VAL A 4 42.56 14.99 -32.66
N ASN A 5 43.54 14.07 -32.63
CA ASN A 5 43.51 12.83 -31.87
C ASN A 5 43.19 13.02 -30.38
N THR A 6 43.80 14.01 -29.74
CA THR A 6 43.57 14.29 -28.31
C THR A 6 42.14 14.77 -28.07
N GLN A 7 41.58 15.58 -28.98
CA GLN A 7 40.19 16.04 -28.87
C GLN A 7 39.19 14.88 -29.00
N THR A 8 39.45 13.91 -29.88
CA THR A 8 38.60 12.73 -30.05
C THR A 8 38.60 11.82 -28.82
N LEU A 9 39.77 11.63 -28.20
CA LEU A 9 39.87 10.84 -26.96
C LEU A 9 39.10 11.48 -25.80
N ILE A 10 39.19 12.80 -25.67
CA ILE A 10 38.44 13.57 -24.68
C ILE A 10 36.93 13.42 -24.90
N PHE A 11 36.49 13.49 -26.17
CA PHE A 11 35.10 13.30 -26.52
C PHE A 11 34.62 11.89 -26.16
N LEU A 12 35.40 10.85 -26.47
CA LEU A 12 35.06 9.47 -26.12
C LEU A 12 34.97 9.25 -24.60
N GLN A 13 35.87 9.88 -23.83
CA GLN A 13 35.81 9.85 -22.36
C GLN A 13 34.55 10.54 -21.83
N SER A 14 34.16 11.68 -22.42
CA SER A 14 32.91 12.36 -22.05
C SER A 14 31.67 11.52 -22.39
N LEU A 15 31.69 10.80 -23.51
CA LEU A 15 30.64 9.86 -23.89
C LEU A 15 30.50 8.73 -22.87
N LEU A 16 31.64 8.15 -22.45
CA LEU A 16 31.67 7.06 -21.47
C LEU A 16 31.19 7.54 -20.09
N MET A 17 31.58 8.74 -19.67
CA MET A 17 31.08 9.36 -18.44
C MET A 17 29.56 9.58 -18.49
N GLY A 18 29.03 10.11 -19.60
CA GLY A 18 27.60 10.27 -19.80
C GLY A 18 26.83 8.94 -19.72
N ALA A 19 27.39 7.88 -20.31
CA ALA A 19 26.82 6.53 -20.20
C ALA A 19 26.85 6.00 -18.76
N ALA A 20 27.94 6.24 -18.01
CA ALA A 20 28.02 5.86 -16.60
C ALA A 20 26.99 6.61 -15.74
N LEU A 21 26.77 7.90 -16.00
CA LEU A 21 25.71 8.69 -15.34
C LEU A 21 24.31 8.16 -15.68
N GLY A 22 24.11 7.68 -16.90
CA GLY A 22 22.89 6.97 -17.31
C GLY A 22 22.66 5.68 -16.52
N ALA A 23 23.73 4.91 -16.26
CA ALA A 23 23.65 3.70 -15.45
C ALA A 23 23.27 3.99 -14.00
N VAL A 24 23.86 5.03 -13.42
CA VAL A 24 23.53 5.48 -12.06
C VAL A 24 22.07 5.94 -11.99
N TYR A 25 21.57 6.66 -13.01
CA TYR A 25 20.18 7.08 -13.08
C TYR A 25 19.20 5.90 -13.10
N ASP A 26 19.51 4.83 -13.83
CA ASP A 26 18.67 3.63 -13.86
C ASP A 26 18.58 2.97 -12.48
N LEU A 27 19.63 3.00 -11.65
CA LEU A 27 19.56 2.49 -10.28
C LEU A 27 18.52 3.26 -9.45
N PHE A 28 18.58 4.60 -9.47
CA PHE A 28 17.59 5.45 -8.79
C PHE A 28 16.17 5.18 -9.33
N ARG A 29 16.04 5.01 -10.65
CA ARG A 29 14.76 4.67 -11.29
C ARG A 29 14.20 3.33 -10.81
N ILE A 30 15.04 2.31 -10.64
CA ILE A 30 14.63 1.00 -10.10
C ILE A 30 14.22 1.13 -8.64
N PHE A 31 14.98 1.85 -7.82
CA PHE A 31 14.64 2.11 -6.42
C PHE A 31 13.25 2.73 -6.28
N ARG A 32 12.91 3.70 -7.15
CA ARG A 32 11.59 4.33 -7.18
C ARG A 32 10.43 3.38 -7.53
N ILE A 33 10.66 2.36 -8.36
CA ILE A 33 9.63 1.37 -8.70
C ILE A 33 9.51 0.32 -7.58
N ALA A 34 10.63 -0.02 -6.94
CA ALA A 34 10.69 -1.02 -5.88
C ALA A 34 10.05 -0.52 -4.58
N VAL A 35 10.31 0.73 -4.20
CA VAL A 35 9.82 1.31 -2.95
C VAL A 35 8.82 2.43 -3.27
N PRO A 36 7.56 2.37 -2.78
CA PRO A 36 6.63 3.48 -2.89
C PRO A 36 7.07 4.58 -1.91
N LEU A 37 8.03 5.41 -2.34
CA LEU A 37 8.49 6.56 -1.57
C LEU A 37 7.47 7.72 -1.62
N PRO A 38 7.37 8.53 -0.54
CA PRO A 38 6.55 9.75 -0.54
C PRO A 38 7.13 10.80 -1.49
N ALA A 39 6.28 11.72 -1.97
CA ALA A 39 6.66 12.74 -2.96
C ALA A 39 7.91 13.55 -2.59
N GLY A 40 8.12 13.85 -1.30
CA GLY A 40 9.30 14.58 -0.84
C GLY A 40 10.62 13.82 -1.02
N ALA A 41 10.60 12.49 -0.88
CA ALA A 41 11.81 11.68 -1.07
C ALA A 41 12.19 11.57 -2.56
N ILE A 42 11.21 11.56 -3.46
CA ILE A 42 11.46 11.61 -4.91
C ILE A 42 12.18 12.91 -5.28
N VAL A 43 11.72 14.05 -4.75
CA VAL A 43 12.36 15.35 -5.01
C VAL A 43 13.78 15.38 -4.43
N ALA A 44 13.99 14.82 -3.22
CA ALA A 44 15.32 14.74 -2.63
C ALA A 44 16.28 13.90 -3.48
N GLU A 45 15.84 12.75 -3.99
CA GLU A 45 16.61 11.92 -4.91
C GLU A 45 16.96 12.67 -6.20
N ASP A 46 16.01 13.39 -6.81
CA ASP A 46 16.26 14.18 -8.02
C ASP A 46 17.32 15.28 -7.77
N VAL A 47 17.25 15.96 -6.63
CA VAL A 47 18.25 16.98 -6.24
C VAL A 47 19.63 16.36 -6.03
N ILE A 48 19.71 15.22 -5.33
CA ILE A 48 20.97 14.51 -5.10
C ILE A 48 21.57 14.06 -6.44
N TYR A 49 20.74 13.56 -7.36
CA TYR A 49 21.18 13.14 -8.68
C TYR A 49 21.71 14.32 -9.51
N PHE A 50 21.02 15.47 -9.50
CA PHE A 50 21.51 16.66 -10.20
C PHE A 50 22.83 17.18 -9.63
N VAL A 51 22.99 17.19 -8.31
CA VAL A 51 24.25 17.56 -7.66
C VAL A 51 25.37 16.58 -8.03
N PHE A 52 25.07 15.28 -8.00
CA PHE A 52 26.02 14.24 -8.40
C PHE A 52 26.45 14.36 -9.86
N CYS A 53 25.49 14.58 -10.77
CA CYS A 53 25.74 14.81 -12.19
C CYS A 53 26.66 16.02 -12.37
N GLY A 54 26.30 17.19 -11.83
CA GLY A 54 27.13 18.39 -11.93
C GLY A 54 28.52 18.22 -11.33
N PHE A 55 28.65 17.49 -10.21
CA PHE A 55 29.93 17.19 -9.60
C PHE A 55 30.80 16.28 -10.49
N MET A 56 30.22 15.26 -11.11
CA MET A 56 30.93 14.38 -12.06
C MET A 56 31.35 15.12 -13.33
N SER A 57 30.47 15.93 -13.94
CA SER A 57 30.79 16.74 -15.12
C SER A 57 31.89 17.77 -14.81
N PHE A 58 31.86 18.36 -13.61
CA PHE A 58 32.91 19.26 -13.14
C PHE A 58 34.25 18.54 -12.96
N PHE A 59 34.25 17.38 -12.32
CA PHE A 59 35.45 16.58 -12.10
C PHE A 59 36.09 16.14 -13.43
N LEU A 60 35.27 15.73 -14.40
CA LEU A 60 35.72 15.42 -15.75
C LEU A 60 36.36 16.64 -16.43
N THR A 61 35.71 17.81 -16.36
CA THR A 61 36.23 19.04 -16.96
C THR A 61 37.54 19.48 -16.31
N MET A 62 37.67 19.33 -15.00
CA MET A 62 38.89 19.61 -14.24
C MET A 62 40.04 18.69 -14.67
N THR A 63 39.76 17.39 -14.81
CA THR A 63 40.78 16.38 -15.17
C THR A 63 41.27 16.55 -16.61
N VAL A 64 40.38 16.93 -17.53
CA VAL A 64 40.66 16.82 -18.96
C VAL A 64 41.04 18.15 -19.62
N ASN A 65 40.53 19.28 -19.12
CA ASN A 65 40.78 20.61 -19.71
C ASN A 65 41.18 21.67 -18.66
N PHE A 66 41.70 21.25 -17.50
CA PHE A 66 42.08 22.17 -16.42
C PHE A 66 40.94 23.15 -16.03
N GLY A 67 39.68 22.72 -16.15
CA GLY A 67 38.50 23.52 -15.81
C GLY A 67 37.91 24.36 -16.95
N GLN A 68 38.44 24.32 -18.17
CA GLN A 68 37.78 24.95 -19.32
C GLN A 68 36.63 24.10 -19.83
N VAL A 69 35.40 24.54 -19.54
CA VAL A 69 34.17 23.91 -20.03
C VAL A 69 34.06 24.13 -21.53
N ARG A 70 34.26 23.07 -22.32
CA ARG A 70 34.08 23.10 -23.77
C ARG A 70 32.75 22.45 -24.15
N PHE A 71 32.03 23.07 -25.08
CA PHE A 71 30.69 22.64 -25.46
C PHE A 71 30.63 21.19 -25.99
N PHE A 72 31.69 20.71 -26.63
CA PHE A 72 31.75 19.33 -27.13
C PHE A 72 31.80 18.27 -26.02
N ILE A 73 32.28 18.60 -24.82
CA ILE A 73 32.33 17.68 -23.67
C ILE A 73 30.92 17.48 -23.12
N LEU A 74 30.18 18.58 -22.94
CA LEU A 74 28.78 18.57 -22.53
C LEU A 74 27.90 17.83 -23.55
N LEU A 75 28.13 18.06 -24.85
CA LEU A 75 27.43 17.30 -25.90
C LEU A 75 27.76 15.81 -25.86
N GLY A 76 29.03 15.44 -25.67
CA GLY A 76 29.44 14.04 -25.55
C GLY A 76 28.80 13.35 -24.36
N GLU A 77 28.77 14.01 -23.21
CA GLU A 77 28.10 13.53 -22.00
C GLU A 77 26.58 13.34 -22.22
N LEU A 78 25.91 14.33 -22.82
CA LEU A 78 24.48 14.25 -23.12
C LEU A 78 24.16 13.12 -24.11
N ILE A 79 24.95 12.97 -25.17
CA ILE A 79 24.78 11.90 -26.17
C ILE A 79 25.04 10.54 -25.53
N GLY A 80 26.08 10.42 -24.70
CA GLY A 80 26.43 9.19 -24.00
C GLY A 80 25.32 8.74 -23.05
N PHE A 81 24.75 9.71 -22.30
CA PHE A 81 23.59 9.48 -21.45
C PHE A 81 22.37 9.02 -22.25
N LEU A 82 22.03 9.70 -23.35
CA LEU A 82 20.89 9.35 -24.21
C LEU A 82 21.05 7.97 -24.83
N LEU A 83 22.23 7.64 -25.36
CA LEU A 83 22.51 6.34 -25.93
C LEU A 83 22.34 5.24 -24.90
N TYR A 84 22.88 5.41 -23.69
CA TYR A 84 22.72 4.45 -22.60
C TYR A 84 21.24 4.30 -22.20
N TYR A 85 20.55 5.42 -22.01
CA TYR A 85 19.16 5.44 -21.57
C TYR A 85 18.23 4.72 -22.57
N LEU A 86 18.46 4.93 -23.87
CA LEU A 86 17.66 4.31 -24.93
C LEU A 86 17.97 2.82 -25.11
N THR A 87 19.24 2.41 -24.97
CA THR A 87 19.66 1.02 -25.23
C THR A 87 19.54 0.15 -23.97
N ILE A 88 20.40 0.40 -22.99
CA ILE A 88 20.52 -0.40 -21.77
C ILE A 88 19.37 -0.09 -20.81
N GLY A 89 18.95 1.17 -20.72
CA GLY A 89 17.85 1.55 -19.82
C GLY A 89 16.53 0.89 -20.15
N ALA A 90 16.21 0.67 -21.43
CA ALA A 90 15.03 -0.09 -21.84
C ALA A 90 15.09 -1.57 -21.38
N LEU A 91 16.27 -2.19 -21.43
CA LEU A 91 16.49 -3.57 -21.02
C LEU A 91 16.42 -3.72 -19.50
N VAL A 92 17.13 -2.85 -18.79
CA VAL A 92 17.18 -2.81 -17.32
C VAL A 92 15.77 -2.59 -16.75
N MET A 93 15.00 -1.68 -17.34
CA MET A 93 13.62 -1.42 -16.91
C MET A 93 12.68 -2.61 -17.14
N LYS A 94 12.87 -3.39 -18.21
CA LYS A 94 12.10 -4.63 -18.42
C LYS A 94 12.45 -5.67 -17.33
N GLY A 95 13.74 -5.87 -17.06
CA GLY A 95 14.20 -6.78 -16.01
C GLY A 95 13.71 -6.37 -14.62
N ALA A 96 13.85 -5.09 -14.26
CA ALA A 96 13.39 -4.57 -12.98
C ALA A 96 11.89 -4.77 -12.76
N ARG A 97 11.05 -4.56 -13.78
CA ARG A 97 9.60 -4.83 -13.68
C ARG A 97 9.31 -6.31 -13.41
N GLN A 98 10.02 -7.22 -14.08
CA GLN A 98 9.85 -8.65 -13.86
C GLN A 98 10.24 -9.05 -12.44
N ILE A 99 11.37 -8.55 -11.94
CA ILE A 99 11.83 -8.80 -10.56
C ILE A 99 10.81 -8.27 -9.54
N ILE A 100 10.35 -7.03 -9.71
CA ILE A 100 9.39 -6.41 -8.79
C ILE A 100 8.04 -7.14 -8.83
N PHE A 101 7.59 -7.57 -10.01
CA PHE A 101 6.40 -8.40 -10.13
C PHE A 101 6.58 -9.74 -9.42
N GLY A 102 7.74 -10.39 -9.58
CA GLY A 102 8.10 -11.62 -8.87
C GLY A 102 8.06 -11.46 -7.36
N ILE A 103 8.67 -10.40 -6.83
CA ILE A 103 8.67 -10.10 -5.39
C ILE A 103 7.24 -9.84 -4.87
N ARG A 104 6.45 -9.02 -5.59
CA ARG A 104 5.05 -8.75 -5.21
C ARG A 104 4.18 -10.00 -5.32
N PHE A 105 4.45 -10.88 -6.27
CA PHE A 105 3.77 -12.16 -6.40
C PHE A 105 4.11 -13.07 -5.21
N PHE A 106 5.39 -13.18 -4.87
CA PHE A 106 5.86 -13.94 -3.72
C PHE A 106 5.23 -13.42 -2.42
N PHE A 107 5.29 -12.12 -2.15
CA PHE A 107 4.66 -11.53 -0.97
C PHE A 107 3.15 -11.78 -0.91
N ARG A 108 2.43 -11.62 -2.03
CA ARG A 108 0.98 -11.93 -2.06
C ARG A 108 0.71 -13.41 -1.84
N LEU A 109 1.56 -14.29 -2.36
CA LEU A 109 1.44 -15.73 -2.18
C LEU A 109 1.65 -16.06 -0.70
N VAL A 110 2.75 -15.61 -0.09
CA VAL A 110 3.04 -15.79 1.34
C VAL A 110 1.91 -15.24 2.21
N TRP A 111 1.45 -14.01 1.93
CA TRP A 111 0.35 -13.38 2.66
C TRP A 111 -0.96 -14.17 2.53
N LYS A 112 -1.29 -14.65 1.33
CA LYS A 112 -2.48 -15.47 1.10
C LYS A 112 -2.37 -16.83 1.79
N TRP A 113 -1.20 -17.45 1.78
CA TRP A 113 -0.94 -18.73 2.44
C TRP A 113 -0.98 -18.60 3.96
N MET A 114 -0.41 -17.54 4.55
CA MET A 114 -0.45 -17.30 6.00
C MET A 114 -1.80 -16.79 6.49
N LEU A 115 -2.45 -15.84 5.79
CA LEU A 115 -3.71 -15.28 6.26
C LEU A 115 -4.89 -16.23 6.08
N ARG A 116 -4.92 -17.06 5.04
CA ARG A 116 -6.03 -18.01 4.84
C ARG A 116 -6.35 -18.86 6.07
N PRO A 117 -5.39 -19.55 6.71
CA PRO A 117 -5.69 -20.33 7.92
C PRO A 117 -6.11 -19.42 9.07
N VAL A 118 -5.48 -18.25 9.23
CA VAL A 118 -5.81 -17.30 10.30
C VAL A 118 -7.24 -16.76 10.17
N VAL A 119 -7.65 -16.30 8.98
CA VAL A 119 -8.99 -15.75 8.73
C VAL A 119 -10.06 -16.84 8.88
N LEU A 120 -9.74 -18.08 8.52
CA LEU A 120 -10.65 -19.23 8.66
C LEU A 120 -10.83 -19.62 10.14
N LEU A 121 -9.75 -19.60 10.92
CA LEU A 121 -9.78 -19.77 12.38
C LEU A 121 -10.58 -18.66 13.06
N PHE A 122 -10.32 -17.39 12.73
CA PHE A 122 -11.07 -16.25 13.26
C PHE A 122 -12.54 -16.29 12.83
N GLY A 123 -12.86 -16.68 11.59
CA GLY A 123 -14.23 -16.86 11.12
C GLY A 123 -14.96 -17.99 11.86
N TRP A 124 -14.26 -19.06 12.25
CA TRP A 124 -14.81 -20.12 13.10
C TRP A 124 -15.06 -19.63 14.54
N ALA A 125 -14.10 -18.91 15.13
CA ALA A 125 -14.24 -18.30 16.45
C ALA A 125 -15.40 -17.29 16.50
N GLY A 126 -15.51 -16.42 15.49
CA GLY A 126 -16.60 -15.45 15.35
C GLY A 126 -17.98 -16.12 15.24
N ARG A 127 -18.08 -17.28 14.57
CA ARG A 127 -19.32 -18.07 14.53
C ARG A 127 -19.71 -18.65 15.89
N LYS A 128 -18.75 -18.99 16.76
CA LYS A 128 -19.03 -19.39 18.16
C LYS A 128 -19.49 -18.19 19.00
N ILE A 129 -18.75 -17.07 18.92
CA ILE A 129 -19.07 -15.85 19.67
C ILE A 129 -20.47 -15.32 19.29
N LYS A 130 -20.81 -15.29 18.00
CA LYS A 130 -22.15 -14.88 17.53
C LYS A 130 -23.27 -15.78 18.05
N ARG A 131 -23.02 -17.08 18.23
CA ARG A 131 -23.97 -18.01 18.87
C ARG A 131 -24.17 -17.69 20.35
N ILE A 132 -23.10 -17.38 21.07
CA ILE A 132 -23.14 -16.99 22.49
C ILE A 132 -23.88 -15.65 22.63
N LEU A 133 -23.52 -14.63 21.84
CA LEU A 133 -24.19 -13.33 21.81
C LEU A 133 -25.68 -13.44 21.47
N ARG A 134 -26.07 -14.29 20.50
CA ARG A 134 -27.50 -14.54 20.22
C ARG A 134 -28.23 -15.17 21.40
N LYS A 135 -27.59 -16.08 22.14
CA LYS A 135 -28.16 -16.66 23.36
C LYS A 135 -28.32 -15.61 24.46
N LEU A 136 -27.27 -14.82 24.71
CA LEU A 136 -27.30 -13.72 25.68
C LEU A 136 -28.34 -12.66 25.31
N GLY A 137 -28.41 -12.25 24.05
CA GLY A 137 -29.42 -11.30 23.56
C GLY A 137 -30.85 -11.82 23.71
N LYS A 138 -31.10 -13.12 23.46
CA LYS A 138 -32.40 -13.73 23.74
C LYS A 138 -32.73 -13.76 25.24
N SER A 139 -31.75 -14.04 26.10
CA SER A 139 -31.93 -14.01 27.56
C SER A 139 -32.18 -12.60 28.09
N MET A 140 -31.47 -11.60 27.58
CA MET A 140 -31.69 -10.19 27.92
C MET A 140 -33.07 -9.71 27.48
N LYS A 141 -33.50 -10.06 26.26
CA LYS A 141 -34.84 -9.72 25.77
C LYS A 141 -35.94 -10.32 26.65
N LYS A 142 -35.73 -11.56 27.13
CA LYS A 142 -36.64 -12.22 28.09
C LYS A 142 -36.62 -11.55 29.47
N ALA A 143 -35.46 -11.15 29.98
CA ALA A 143 -35.33 -10.43 31.24
C ALA A 143 -36.04 -9.06 31.20
N VAL A 144 -35.84 -8.30 30.11
CA VAL A 144 -36.52 -7.01 29.87
C VAL A 144 -38.03 -7.21 29.75
N GLN A 145 -38.49 -8.23 29.04
CA GLN A 145 -39.93 -8.54 28.93
C GLN A 145 -40.54 -8.89 30.29
N LYS A 146 -39.81 -9.64 31.14
CA LYS A 146 -40.23 -10.00 32.50
C LYS A 146 -40.34 -8.76 33.39
N HIS A 147 -39.37 -7.86 33.31
CA HIS A 147 -39.41 -6.58 34.01
C HIS A 147 -40.57 -5.68 33.53
N ARG A 148 -40.78 -5.54 32.22
CA ARG A 148 -41.93 -4.79 31.68
C ARG A 148 -43.28 -5.36 32.14
N LYS A 149 -43.43 -6.69 32.19
CA LYS A 149 -44.66 -7.33 32.70
C LYS A 149 -44.86 -7.11 34.20
N HIS A 150 -43.78 -7.08 34.97
CA HIS A 150 -43.82 -6.79 36.41
C HIS A 150 -44.19 -5.32 36.68
N LEU A 151 -43.71 -4.39 35.86
CA LEU A 151 -44.01 -2.97 35.93
C LEU A 151 -45.45 -2.63 35.47
N GLN A 152 -46.13 -3.54 34.77
CA GLN A 152 -47.57 -3.42 34.51
C GLN A 152 -48.34 -3.77 35.79
N ILE A 153 -48.49 -2.80 36.68
CA ILE A 153 -49.43 -2.86 37.81
C ILE A 153 -50.83 -3.04 37.21
N ARG A 154 -51.31 -4.28 37.15
CA ARG A 154 -52.70 -4.55 36.80
C ARG A 154 -53.58 -4.03 37.94
N ARG A 155 -54.04 -2.79 37.83
CA ARG A 155 -55.28 -2.39 38.52
C ARG A 155 -56.40 -3.24 37.94
N THR A 156 -57.05 -4.03 38.78
CA THR A 156 -58.29 -4.73 38.42
C THR A 156 -59.36 -3.68 38.16
N ILE A 157 -59.56 -3.35 36.88
CA ILE A 157 -60.63 -2.42 36.48
C ILE A 157 -61.96 -3.11 36.78
N LEU A 158 -62.95 -2.37 37.29
CA LEU A 158 -64.26 -2.88 37.73
C LEU A 158 -64.93 -3.80 36.68
N TYR A 159 -64.75 -3.47 35.39
CA TYR A 159 -65.22 -4.29 34.28
C TYR A 159 -64.65 -5.71 34.29
N ASN A 160 -63.35 -5.88 34.57
CA ASN A 160 -62.73 -7.21 34.69
C ASN A 160 -63.24 -7.96 35.92
N TYR A 161 -63.57 -7.26 37.01
CA TYR A 161 -64.12 -7.88 38.21
C TYR A 161 -65.52 -8.45 37.95
N PHE A 162 -66.42 -7.66 37.34
CA PHE A 162 -67.75 -8.14 36.96
C PHE A 162 -67.69 -9.25 35.92
N LYS A 163 -66.86 -9.11 34.88
CA LYS A 163 -66.69 -10.13 33.85
C LYS A 163 -66.18 -11.45 34.42
N ASN A 164 -65.18 -11.43 35.31
CA ASN A 164 -64.71 -12.66 35.97
C ASN A 164 -65.77 -13.25 36.90
N ARG A 165 -66.54 -12.43 37.62
CA ARG A 165 -67.63 -12.94 38.46
C ARG A 165 -68.71 -13.65 37.65
N VAL A 166 -69.09 -13.08 36.51
CA VAL A 166 -70.05 -13.71 35.59
C VAL A 166 -69.50 -15.02 35.05
N ILE A 167 -68.25 -15.04 34.57
CA ILE A 167 -67.61 -16.27 34.07
C ILE A 167 -67.54 -17.36 35.16
N LEU A 168 -67.14 -17.01 36.37
CA LEU A 168 -67.09 -17.95 37.51
C LEU A 168 -68.49 -18.48 37.85
N SER A 169 -69.52 -17.64 37.81
CA SER A 169 -70.91 -18.06 38.04
C SER A 169 -71.45 -19.00 36.96
N LEU A 170 -71.05 -18.77 35.70
CA LEU A 170 -71.41 -19.64 34.57
C LEU A 170 -70.65 -20.97 34.64
N GLN A 171 -69.38 -20.96 35.04
CA GLN A 171 -68.60 -22.19 35.26
C GLN A 171 -69.15 -23.03 36.42
N LYS A 172 -69.71 -22.39 37.46
CA LYS A 172 -70.38 -23.10 38.57
C LYS A 172 -71.67 -23.78 38.10
N ARG A 173 -72.53 -23.09 37.34
CA ARG A 173 -73.75 -23.68 36.76
C ARG A 173 -73.51 -24.78 35.74
N LYS A 174 -72.31 -24.87 35.18
CA LYS A 174 -71.94 -25.92 34.21
C LYS A 174 -71.37 -27.19 34.88
N LYS A 175 -71.20 -27.16 36.20
CA LYS A 175 -70.65 -28.25 37.03
C LYS A 175 -71.71 -28.90 37.94
N GLU A 176 -72.89 -28.28 38.04
CA GLU A 176 -74.14 -28.88 38.54
C GLU A 176 -74.90 -29.48 37.36
#